data_AF-A0A4V2I426-F1
#
_entry.id   AF-A0A4V2I426-F1
#
_cell.length_a   1.000
_cell.length_b   1.000
_cell.length_c   1.000
_cell.angle_alpha   90.00
_cell.angle_beta   90.00
_cell.angle_gamma   90.00
#
_symmetry.space_group_name_H-M   'P 1'
#
loop_
_entity.id
_entity.type
_entity.pdbx_description
1 polymer ?
#
loop_
_entity_poly.entity_id
_entity_poly.type
_entity_poly.pdbx_seq_one_letter_code
_entity_poly.pdbx_strand_id
1 'polypeptide(L)'
;MFNQENPAGRLYTILSKFKGADGNSFLKHVWADALGVDRENEIETLKQVFEIYNLTGEIERLIKIRPGINHELLLASHSTVEKITSPANFHLRWHQVSQNLETDVLTRLQFCAQELSQFYEEEQVSDEEIAEITDIVNFLFDELKNSQIDDAIKLVLLEEIERIRSALSHYRIRGAKGVKEALQATLGAVIVNKPQLEAVAKTNTDVIAKLGKLIDKLDAFSSKALKVHKALTKPVSYLLSFTKDEGDDKAA
;
A
#
# COMPACT_ATOMS: atom_id res chain seq x y z
N MET A 1 8.50 6.55 21.66
CA MET A 1 7.69 5.65 20.81
C MET A 1 8.24 5.79 19.40
N PHE A 2 8.77 4.73 18.78
CA PHE A 2 9.39 4.83 17.46
C PHE A 2 8.30 5.00 16.40
N ASN A 3 8.51 5.94 15.48
CA ASN A 3 7.47 6.40 14.57
C ASN A 3 7.38 5.55 13.30
N GLN A 4 6.16 5.23 12.84
CA GLN A 4 5.90 4.42 11.64
C GLN A 4 5.93 5.25 10.35
N GLU A 5 6.41 6.48 10.42
CA GLU A 5 6.42 7.48 9.34
C GLU A 5 7.45 7.21 8.23
N ASN A 6 8.20 6.11 8.31
CA ASN A 6 9.10 5.69 7.25
C ASN A 6 9.22 4.16 7.15
N PRO A 7 9.72 3.65 6.01
CA PRO A 7 9.85 2.21 5.77
C PRO A 7 10.59 1.43 6.86
N ALA A 8 11.70 1.97 7.38
CA ALA A 8 12.49 1.30 8.41
C ALA A 8 11.77 1.28 9.77
N GLY A 9 11.06 2.36 10.12
CA GLY A 9 10.21 2.43 11.31
C GLY A 9 9.05 1.43 11.28
N ARG A 10 8.41 1.26 10.11
CA ARG A 10 7.39 0.21 9.89
C ARG A 10 7.97 -1.18 10.09
N LEU A 11 9.09 -1.50 9.43
CA LEU A 11 9.75 -2.80 9.58
C LEU A 11 10.18 -3.07 11.04
N TYR A 12 10.78 -2.08 11.71
CA TYR A 12 11.12 -2.16 13.12
C TYR A 12 9.89 -2.51 13.98
N THR A 13 8.77 -1.82 13.74
CA THR A 13 7.53 -2.04 14.50
C THR A 13 7.03 -3.46 14.31
N ILE A 14 7.02 -3.97 13.09
CA ILE A 14 6.59 -5.33 12.78
C ILE A 14 7.50 -6.35 13.48
N LEU A 15 8.82 -6.25 13.30
CA LEU A 15 9.77 -7.20 13.89
C LEU A 15 9.83 -7.11 15.42
N SER A 16 9.53 -5.95 16.00
CA SER A 16 9.48 -5.81 17.46
C SER A 16 8.42 -6.68 18.12
N LYS A 17 7.36 -7.06 17.39
CA LYS A 17 6.30 -7.98 17.85
C LYS A 17 6.77 -9.43 18.00
N PHE A 18 7.93 -9.78 17.43
CA PHE A 18 8.50 -11.11 17.60
C PHE A 18 9.09 -11.31 19.00
N LYS A 19 9.28 -10.22 19.74
CA LYS A 19 9.78 -10.26 21.10
C LYS A 19 8.80 -11.04 21.99
N GLY A 20 9.29 -12.13 22.58
CA GLY A 20 8.49 -13.01 23.42
C GLY A 20 7.70 -14.09 22.66
N ALA A 21 7.89 -14.19 21.33
CA ALA A 21 7.34 -15.31 20.57
C ALA A 21 7.93 -16.65 21.09
N ASP A 22 7.07 -17.67 21.18
CA ASP A 22 7.48 -19.01 21.60
C ASP A 22 8.49 -19.59 20.62
N GLY A 23 9.67 -19.98 21.12
CA GLY A 23 10.73 -20.59 20.33
C GLY A 23 10.31 -21.85 19.58
N ASN A 24 9.29 -22.57 20.06
CA ASN A 24 8.74 -23.77 19.44
C ASN A 24 7.64 -23.48 18.41
N SER A 25 7.20 -22.22 18.25
CA SER A 25 6.27 -21.88 17.18
C SER A 25 6.96 -21.94 15.81
N PHE A 26 6.21 -22.34 14.78
CA PHE A 26 6.70 -22.24 13.41
C PHE A 26 6.80 -20.77 13.01
N LEU A 27 7.82 -20.41 12.22
CA LEU A 27 8.04 -19.03 11.77
C LEU A 27 6.80 -18.44 11.08
N LYS A 28 6.06 -19.24 10.31
CA LYS A 28 4.78 -18.81 9.71
C LYS A 28 3.74 -18.34 10.74
N HIS A 29 3.66 -19.00 11.89
CA HIS A 29 2.71 -18.61 12.94
C HIS A 29 3.17 -17.35 13.67
N VAL A 30 4.48 -17.19 13.87
CA VAL A 30 5.06 -15.95 14.42
C VAL A 30 4.75 -14.76 13.50
N TRP A 31 4.87 -14.94 12.18
CA TRP A 31 4.47 -13.93 11.20
C TRP A 31 2.98 -13.63 11.27
N ALA A 32 2.12 -14.65 11.22
CA ALA A 32 0.67 -14.47 11.30
C ALA A 32 0.26 -13.66 12.54
N ASP A 33 0.82 -14.00 13.72
CA ASP A 33 0.57 -13.27 14.96
C ASP A 33 1.03 -11.81 14.90
N ALA A 34 2.25 -11.57 14.41
CA ALA A 34 2.80 -10.23 14.30
C ALA A 34 2.01 -9.34 13.32
N LEU A 35 1.43 -9.96 12.29
CA LEU A 35 0.64 -9.29 11.27
C LEU A 35 -0.86 -9.19 11.61
N GLY A 36 -1.32 -9.93 12.62
CA GLY A 36 -2.74 -10.01 12.97
C GLY A 36 -3.56 -10.80 11.94
N VAL A 37 -2.92 -11.73 11.25
CA VAL A 37 -3.54 -12.63 10.26
C VAL A 37 -3.93 -13.93 10.96
N ASP A 38 -5.05 -14.52 10.55
CA ASP A 38 -5.42 -15.86 10.99
C ASP A 38 -4.31 -16.86 10.63
N ARG A 39 -3.85 -17.64 11.61
CA ARG A 39 -2.78 -18.64 11.43
C ARG A 39 -3.13 -19.69 10.38
N GLU A 40 -4.42 -19.98 10.19
CA GLU A 40 -4.89 -20.92 9.18
C GLU A 40 -4.89 -20.31 7.77
N ASN A 41 -4.82 -18.98 7.64
CA ASN A 41 -4.72 -18.29 6.37
C ASN A 41 -3.25 -18.12 5.96
N GLU A 42 -2.62 -19.24 5.58
CA GLU A 42 -1.22 -19.28 5.17
C GLU A 42 -0.93 -18.40 3.94
N ILE A 43 -1.88 -18.34 3.00
CA ILE A 43 -1.74 -17.55 1.77
C ILE A 43 -1.62 -16.06 2.10
N GLU A 44 -2.49 -15.55 2.97
CA GLU A 44 -2.44 -14.14 3.37
C GLU A 44 -1.17 -13.82 4.15
N THR A 45 -0.75 -14.73 5.03
CA THR A 45 0.54 -14.60 5.74
C THR A 45 1.70 -14.50 4.75
N LEU A 46 1.74 -15.36 3.73
CA LEU A 46 2.78 -15.34 2.70
C LEU A 46 2.78 -14.05 1.89
N LYS A 47 1.60 -13.55 1.49
CA LYS A 47 1.46 -12.27 0.77
C LYS A 47 2.04 -11.11 1.57
N GLN A 48 1.67 -11.00 2.84
CA GLN A 48 2.15 -9.91 3.69
C GLN A 48 3.65 -10.02 3.98
N VAL A 49 4.19 -11.23 4.17
CA VAL A 49 5.64 -11.40 4.34
C VAL A 49 6.40 -11.07 3.06
N PHE A 50 5.83 -11.34 1.88
CA PHE A 50 6.40 -10.88 0.62
C PHE A 50 6.43 -9.35 0.53
N GLU A 51 5.40 -8.65 1.00
CA GLU A 51 5.44 -7.18 1.09
C GLU A 51 6.50 -6.68 2.07
N ILE A 52 6.75 -7.40 3.17
CA ILE A 52 7.84 -7.09 4.09
C ILE A 52 9.19 -7.28 3.41
N TYR A 53 9.37 -8.34 2.61
CA TYR A 53 10.59 -8.51 1.80
C TYR A 53 10.77 -7.35 0.81
N ASN A 54 9.70 -6.88 0.16
CA ASN A 54 9.78 -5.70 -0.69
C ASN A 54 10.14 -4.42 0.10
N LEU A 55 9.64 -4.29 1.33
CA LEU A 55 9.95 -3.19 2.24
C LEU A 55 11.44 -3.17 2.62
N THR A 56 12.07 -4.33 2.82
CA THR A 56 13.51 -4.39 3.13
C THR A 56 14.35 -3.90 1.96
N GLY A 57 14.02 -4.32 0.74
CA GLY A 57 14.64 -3.81 -0.49
C GLY A 57 14.39 -2.31 -0.69
N GLU A 58 13.23 -1.78 -0.29
CA GLU A 58 12.96 -0.35 -0.30
C GLU A 58 13.86 0.42 0.66
N ILE A 59 14.00 -0.04 1.91
CA ILE A 59 14.90 0.57 2.90
C ILE A 59 16.33 0.61 2.36
N GLU A 60 16.82 -0.50 1.80
CA GLU A 60 18.15 -0.56 1.21
C GLU A 60 18.34 0.48 0.10
N ARG A 61 17.40 0.59 -0.84
CA ARG A 61 17.47 1.58 -1.92
C ARG A 61 17.51 3.00 -1.37
N LEU A 62 16.65 3.33 -0.40
CA LEU A 62 16.58 4.66 0.20
C LEU A 62 17.83 5.03 1.00
N ILE A 63 18.45 4.06 1.69
CA ILE A 63 19.71 4.29 2.41
C ILE A 63 20.87 4.47 1.42
N LYS A 64 20.96 3.63 0.37
CA LYS A 64 22.06 3.67 -0.61
C LYS A 64 22.14 4.95 -1.43
N ILE A 65 21.01 5.60 -1.70
CA ILE A 65 21.00 6.88 -2.42
C ILE A 65 21.58 8.04 -1.59
N ARG A 66 21.74 7.85 -0.27
CA ARG A 66 22.19 8.91 0.62
C ARG A 66 23.72 9.00 0.67
N PRO A 67 24.32 10.12 0.27
CA PRO A 67 25.77 10.31 0.42
C PRO A 67 26.14 10.61 1.88
N GLY A 68 27.39 10.30 2.25
CA GLY A 68 27.98 10.73 3.52
C GLY A 68 27.60 9.89 4.74
N ILE A 69 26.99 8.72 4.56
CA ILE A 69 26.67 7.77 5.64
C ILE A 69 27.38 6.44 5.42
N ASN A 70 27.60 5.68 6.49
CA ASN A 70 28.20 4.34 6.40
C ASN A 70 27.12 3.31 6.05
N HIS A 71 26.95 3.04 4.75
CA HIS A 71 25.95 2.08 4.25
C HIS A 71 26.18 0.66 4.76
N GLU A 72 27.43 0.21 4.83
CA GLU A 72 27.78 -1.14 5.29
C GLU A 72 27.33 -1.35 6.74
N LEU A 73 27.58 -0.37 7.61
CA LEU A 73 27.17 -0.42 9.01
C LEU A 73 25.64 -0.49 9.15
N LEU A 74 24.90 0.33 8.40
CA LEU A 74 23.44 0.42 8.48
C LEU A 74 22.76 -0.83 7.90
N LEU A 75 23.30 -1.38 6.81
CA LEU A 75 22.69 -2.48 6.07
C LEU A 75 23.24 -3.87 6.45
N ALA A 76 24.17 -3.96 7.40
CA ALA A 76 24.77 -5.24 7.83
C ALA A 76 23.73 -6.31 8.24
N SER A 77 22.61 -5.88 8.84
CA SER A 77 21.53 -6.79 9.26
C SER A 77 20.54 -7.15 8.15
N HIS A 78 20.70 -6.64 6.94
CA HIS A 78 19.73 -6.85 5.86
C HIS A 78 19.59 -8.34 5.51
N SER A 79 20.72 -9.06 5.40
CA SER A 79 20.72 -10.50 5.13
C SER A 79 19.99 -11.33 6.19
N THR A 80 19.99 -10.88 7.46
CA THR A 80 19.19 -11.52 8.51
C THR A 80 17.71 -11.32 8.28
N VAL A 81 17.30 -10.10 7.90
CA VAL A 81 15.89 -9.81 7.64
C VAL A 81 15.41 -10.60 6.41
N GLU A 82 16.21 -10.68 5.35
CA GLU A 82 15.88 -11.49 4.16
C GLU A 82 15.67 -12.98 4.51
N LYS A 83 16.50 -13.53 5.40
CA LYS A 83 16.34 -14.92 5.87
C LYS A 83 14.99 -15.13 6.56
N ILE A 84 14.57 -14.23 7.44
CA ILE A 84 13.32 -14.42 8.19
C ILE A 84 12.07 -14.13 7.35
N THR A 85 12.19 -13.34 6.29
CA THR A 85 11.11 -13.11 5.32
C THR A 85 11.06 -14.18 4.23
N SER A 86 12.05 -15.07 4.14
CA SER A 86 12.08 -16.11 3.11
C SER A 86 10.99 -17.17 3.36
N PRO A 87 10.07 -17.41 2.40
CA PRO A 87 9.06 -18.46 2.50
C PRO A 87 9.67 -19.85 2.73
N ALA A 88 10.90 -20.08 2.23
CA ALA A 88 11.61 -21.35 2.44
C ALA A 88 11.82 -21.66 3.93
N ASN A 89 11.83 -20.66 4.81
CA ASN A 89 12.08 -20.84 6.24
C ASN A 89 10.80 -20.96 7.07
N PHE A 90 9.61 -20.91 6.47
CA PHE A 90 8.34 -20.89 7.20
C PHE A 90 8.05 -22.16 8.00
N HIS A 91 8.59 -23.29 7.54
CA HIS A 91 8.50 -24.59 8.20
C HIS A 91 9.48 -24.72 9.38
N LEU A 92 10.44 -23.81 9.52
CA LEU A 92 11.38 -23.81 10.64
C LEU A 92 10.72 -23.30 11.91
N ARG A 93 11.22 -23.78 13.05
CA ARG A 93 10.86 -23.27 14.37
C ARG A 93 11.53 -21.94 14.61
N TRP A 94 10.86 -21.05 15.32
CA TRP A 94 11.32 -19.70 15.60
C TRP A 94 12.72 -19.69 16.23
N HIS A 95 13.00 -20.55 17.22
CA HIS A 95 14.32 -20.63 17.84
C HIS A 95 15.47 -20.98 16.87
N GLN A 96 15.19 -21.66 15.76
CA GLN A 96 16.19 -22.02 14.75
C GLN A 96 16.60 -20.82 13.89
N VAL A 97 15.75 -19.78 13.84
CA VAL A 97 15.96 -18.59 13.01
C VAL A 97 16.29 -17.37 13.87
N SER A 98 15.71 -17.28 15.07
CA SER A 98 15.80 -16.14 15.98
C SER A 98 17.17 -15.89 16.57
N GLN A 99 18.04 -16.91 16.61
CA GLN A 99 19.44 -16.75 17.02
C GLN A 99 20.17 -15.69 16.18
N ASN A 100 19.72 -15.44 14.94
CA ASN A 100 20.30 -14.41 14.08
C ASN A 100 19.69 -13.02 14.28
N LEU A 101 18.54 -12.92 14.96
CA LEU A 101 17.85 -11.66 15.28
C LEU A 101 18.35 -11.05 16.60
N GLU A 102 19.65 -11.17 16.88
CA GLU A 102 20.27 -10.47 18.00
C GLU A 102 19.87 -8.98 17.99
N THR A 103 19.93 -8.36 19.18
CA THR A 103 19.49 -6.97 19.45
C THR A 103 19.94 -5.97 18.37
N ASP A 104 21.09 -6.22 17.74
CA ASP A 104 21.63 -5.53 16.57
C ASP A 104 20.65 -5.28 15.42
N VAL A 105 19.76 -6.21 15.06
CA VAL A 105 18.85 -6.00 13.89
C VAL A 105 17.88 -4.85 14.17
N LEU A 106 17.24 -4.88 15.33
CA LEU A 106 16.29 -3.85 15.74
C LEU A 106 17.01 -2.51 15.92
N THR A 107 18.21 -2.50 16.51
CA THR A 107 19.02 -1.29 16.66
C THR A 107 19.45 -0.70 15.32
N ARG A 108 19.86 -1.52 14.35
CA ARG A 108 20.22 -1.02 13.01
C ARG A 108 19.00 -0.48 12.26
N LEU A 109 17.84 -1.13 12.39
CA LEU A 109 16.60 -0.58 11.84
C LEU A 109 16.21 0.76 12.47
N GLN A 110 16.48 0.96 13.76
CA GLN A 110 16.32 2.27 14.40
C GLN A 110 17.23 3.33 13.78
N PHE A 111 18.51 3.02 13.54
CA PHE A 111 19.41 3.94 12.86
C PHE A 111 18.98 4.22 11.43
N CYS A 112 18.57 3.21 10.67
CA CYS A 112 17.99 3.40 9.35
C CYS A 112 16.76 4.32 9.42
N ALA A 113 15.85 4.10 10.37
CA ALA A 113 14.67 4.95 10.54
C ALA A 113 15.05 6.41 10.84
N GLN A 114 16.05 6.64 11.71
CA GLN A 114 16.55 7.98 12.00
C GLN A 114 17.18 8.65 10.77
N GLU A 115 17.92 7.91 9.95
CA GLU A 115 18.49 8.44 8.71
C GLU A 115 17.40 8.74 7.67
N LEU A 116 16.39 7.89 7.54
CA LEU A 116 15.28 8.10 6.62
C LEU A 116 14.44 9.32 7.03
N SER A 117 14.16 9.52 8.32
CA SER A 117 13.35 10.65 8.80
C SER A 117 13.87 12.04 8.42
N GLN A 118 15.12 12.15 7.97
CA GLN A 118 15.69 13.43 7.54
C GLN A 118 15.24 13.84 6.12
N PHE A 119 14.69 12.93 5.32
CA PHE A 119 14.27 13.20 3.94
C PHE A 119 13.03 12.43 3.47
N TYR A 120 12.64 11.38 4.19
CA TYR A 120 11.41 10.63 4.02
C TYR A 120 10.54 10.91 5.23
N GLU A 121 9.45 11.62 5.01
CA GLU A 121 8.44 11.88 6.03
C GLU A 121 7.07 11.49 5.48
N GLU A 122 6.35 10.68 6.24
CA GLU A 122 5.00 10.24 5.91
C GLU A 122 4.13 10.48 7.13
N GLU A 123 3.12 11.34 6.99
CA GLU A 123 2.15 11.59 8.04
C GLU A 123 1.25 10.37 8.23
N GLN A 124 1.11 9.94 9.48
CA GLN A 124 0.23 8.82 9.81
C GLN A 124 -1.22 9.24 9.56
N VAL A 125 -1.87 8.56 8.62
CA VAL A 125 -3.30 8.72 8.36
C VAL A 125 -4.11 7.90 9.37
N SER A 126 -5.30 8.40 9.74
CA SER A 126 -6.14 7.77 10.74
C SER A 126 -6.82 6.49 10.22
N ASP A 127 -7.12 5.56 11.13
CA ASP A 127 -7.83 4.32 10.77
C ASP A 127 -9.24 4.61 10.23
N GLU A 128 -9.86 5.71 10.66
CA GLU A 128 -11.14 6.18 10.14
C GLU A 128 -11.06 6.59 8.66
N GLU A 129 -10.01 7.33 8.26
CA GLU A 129 -9.80 7.71 6.87
C GLU A 129 -9.60 6.46 5.97
N ILE A 130 -8.91 5.42 6.48
CA ILE A 130 -8.75 4.13 5.77
C ILE A 130 -10.09 3.40 5.68
N ALA A 131 -10.86 3.37 6.76
CA ALA A 131 -12.18 2.73 6.79
C ALA A 131 -13.14 3.37 5.79
N GLU A 132 -13.18 4.71 5.72
CA GLU A 132 -14.02 5.42 4.75
C GLU A 132 -13.69 5.08 3.29
N ILE A 133 -12.40 4.96 2.94
CA ILE A 133 -12.00 4.56 1.58
C ILE A 133 -12.40 3.10 1.34
N THR A 134 -12.18 2.23 2.33
CA THR A 134 -12.53 0.80 2.26
C THR A 134 -14.03 0.60 2.01
N ASP A 135 -14.89 1.39 2.66
CA ASP A 135 -16.34 1.32 2.46
C ASP A 135 -16.74 1.69 1.03
N ILE A 136 -16.12 2.71 0.44
CA ILE A 136 -16.38 3.12 -0.95
C ILE A 136 -15.95 2.03 -1.92
N VAL A 137 -14.79 1.41 -1.66
CA VAL A 137 -14.23 0.34 -2.48
C VAL A 137 -15.12 -0.90 -2.44
N ASN A 138 -15.55 -1.33 -1.25
CA ASN A 138 -16.47 -2.46 -1.09
C ASN A 138 -17.81 -2.20 -1.78
N PHE A 139 -18.36 -0.99 -1.61
CA PHE A 139 -19.58 -0.59 -2.29
C PHE A 139 -19.42 -0.68 -3.83
N LEU A 140 -18.32 -0.14 -4.37
CA LEU A 140 -18.07 -0.17 -5.82
C LEU A 140 -17.91 -1.59 -6.35
N PHE A 141 -17.25 -2.47 -5.59
CA PHE A 141 -17.14 -3.88 -5.91
C PHE A 141 -18.53 -4.54 -6.07
N ASP A 142 -19.42 -4.32 -5.10
CA ASP A 142 -20.77 -4.89 -5.11
C ASP A 142 -21.64 -4.33 -6.23
N GLU A 143 -21.56 -3.03 -6.51
CA GLU A 143 -22.27 -2.45 -7.67
C GLU A 143 -21.78 -3.00 -8.99
N LEU A 144 -20.45 -3.04 -9.21
CA LEU A 144 -19.87 -3.53 -10.45
C LEU A 144 -20.27 -4.99 -10.71
N LYS A 145 -20.27 -5.81 -9.66
CA LYS A 145 -20.68 -7.22 -9.73
C LYS A 145 -22.13 -7.39 -10.18
N ASN A 146 -23.03 -6.50 -9.76
CA ASN A 146 -24.46 -6.58 -10.09
C ASN A 146 -24.88 -5.74 -11.31
N SER A 147 -23.97 -4.90 -11.82
CA SER A 147 -24.24 -4.00 -12.94
C SER A 147 -24.35 -4.72 -14.29
N GLN A 148 -25.11 -4.12 -15.20
CA GLN A 148 -25.20 -4.53 -16.62
C GLN A 148 -24.15 -3.82 -17.49
N ILE A 149 -22.98 -3.57 -16.92
CA ILE A 149 -21.82 -3.03 -17.62
C ILE A 149 -21.20 -4.12 -18.51
N ASP A 150 -20.68 -3.72 -19.66
CA ASP A 150 -19.92 -4.60 -20.56
C ASP A 150 -18.81 -5.35 -19.81
N ASP A 151 -18.66 -6.64 -20.07
CA ASP A 151 -17.81 -7.50 -19.24
C ASP A 151 -16.33 -7.13 -19.33
N ALA A 152 -15.87 -6.58 -20.47
CA ALA A 152 -14.48 -6.18 -20.61
C ALA A 152 -14.16 -4.97 -19.72
N ILE A 153 -15.01 -3.93 -19.72
CA ILE A 153 -14.78 -2.77 -18.85
C ILE A 153 -15.10 -3.08 -17.38
N LYS A 154 -16.06 -3.96 -17.11
CA LYS A 154 -16.35 -4.46 -15.75
C LYS A 154 -15.13 -5.16 -15.15
N LEU A 155 -14.46 -6.01 -15.93
CA LEU A 155 -13.22 -6.68 -15.50
C LEU A 155 -12.13 -5.67 -15.15
N VAL A 156 -11.87 -4.69 -16.03
CA VAL A 156 -10.88 -3.63 -15.77
C VAL A 156 -11.18 -2.88 -14.48
N LEU A 157 -12.44 -2.49 -14.26
CA LEU A 157 -12.82 -1.78 -13.04
C LEU A 157 -12.67 -2.65 -11.79
N LEU A 158 -13.06 -3.93 -11.86
CA LEU A 158 -12.89 -4.87 -10.75
C LEU A 158 -11.41 -5.11 -10.43
N GLU A 159 -10.54 -5.21 -11.42
CA GLU A 159 -9.08 -5.34 -11.22
C GLU A 159 -8.50 -4.13 -10.47
N GLU A 160 -8.92 -2.91 -10.83
CA GLU A 160 -8.46 -1.70 -10.15
C GLU A 160 -9.03 -1.57 -8.74
N ILE A 161 -10.28 -1.98 -8.53
CA ILE A 161 -10.88 -2.06 -7.18
C ILE A 161 -10.11 -3.05 -6.31
N GLU A 162 -9.78 -4.24 -6.80
CA GLU A 162 -8.98 -5.22 -6.05
C GLU A 162 -7.54 -4.72 -5.79
N ARG A 163 -6.93 -4.01 -6.74
CA ARG A 163 -5.63 -3.35 -6.53
C ARG A 163 -5.68 -2.36 -5.37
N ILE A 164 -6.73 -1.54 -5.31
CA ILE A 164 -6.92 -0.58 -4.21
C ILE A 164 -7.18 -1.30 -2.89
N ARG A 165 -8.02 -2.35 -2.86
CA ARG A 165 -8.23 -3.18 -1.66
C ARG A 165 -6.93 -3.74 -1.11
N SER A 166 -6.09 -4.30 -1.99
CA SER A 166 -4.79 -4.84 -1.60
C SER A 166 -3.83 -3.75 -1.10
N ALA A 167 -3.85 -2.55 -1.68
CA ALA A 167 -3.03 -1.44 -1.20
C ALA A 167 -3.45 -0.98 0.19
N LEU A 168 -4.76 -0.94 0.48
CA LEU A 168 -5.30 -0.59 1.79
C LEU A 168 -5.00 -1.67 2.83
N SER A 169 -5.18 -2.96 2.49
CA SER A 169 -4.87 -4.07 3.42
C SER A 169 -3.39 -4.11 3.81
N HIS A 170 -2.50 -3.71 2.89
CA HIS A 170 -1.06 -3.66 3.12
C HIS A 170 -0.55 -2.29 3.59
N TYR A 171 -1.42 -1.33 3.92
CA TYR A 171 -1.01 0.02 4.31
C TYR A 171 -0.03 0.03 5.48
N ARG A 172 -0.21 -0.83 6.47
CA ARG A 172 0.72 -0.92 7.63
C ARG A 172 2.14 -1.32 7.23
N ILE A 173 2.29 -1.99 6.09
CA ILE A 173 3.58 -2.45 5.55
C ILE A 173 4.10 -1.45 4.52
N ARG A 174 3.28 -1.06 3.54
CA ARG A 174 3.67 -0.24 2.37
C ARG A 174 3.50 1.27 2.57
N GLY A 175 2.74 1.70 3.57
CA GLY A 175 2.41 3.09 3.83
C GLY A 175 1.59 3.73 2.70
N ALA A 176 1.47 5.05 2.74
CA ALA A 176 0.75 5.86 1.78
C ALA A 176 1.34 5.76 0.36
N LYS A 177 2.61 5.38 0.23
CA LYS A 177 3.21 5.09 -1.08
C LYS A 177 2.48 3.97 -1.81
N GLY A 178 2.12 2.88 -1.12
CA GLY A 178 1.35 1.78 -1.73
C GLY A 178 -0.02 2.23 -2.25
N VAL A 179 -0.69 3.10 -1.49
CA VAL A 179 -1.98 3.70 -1.87
C VAL A 179 -1.81 4.64 -3.08
N LYS A 180 -0.71 5.43 -3.11
CA LYS A 180 -0.39 6.30 -4.24
C LYS A 180 -0.11 5.52 -5.52
N GLU A 181 0.61 4.41 -5.45
CA GLU A 181 0.87 3.55 -6.61
C GLU A 181 -0.44 2.95 -7.16
N ALA A 182 -1.35 2.51 -6.28
CA ALA A 182 -2.67 2.04 -6.69
C ALA A 182 -3.48 3.16 -7.37
N LEU A 183 -3.51 4.36 -6.78
CA LEU A 183 -4.13 5.55 -7.38
C LEU A 183 -3.59 5.83 -8.79
N GLN A 184 -2.26 5.81 -8.96
CA GLN A 184 -1.63 6.07 -10.27
C GLN A 184 -2.02 5.02 -11.31
N ALA A 185 -2.06 3.74 -10.93
CA ALA A 185 -2.52 2.67 -11.81
C ALA A 185 -3.99 2.87 -12.20
N THR A 186 -4.85 3.22 -11.25
CA THR A 186 -6.29 3.45 -11.49
C THR A 186 -6.53 4.67 -12.39
N LEU A 187 -5.79 5.76 -12.19
CA LEU A 187 -5.80 6.90 -13.10
C LEU A 187 -5.38 6.49 -14.53
N GLY A 188 -4.34 5.67 -14.64
CA GLY A 188 -3.91 5.11 -15.93
C GLY A 188 -5.01 4.28 -16.59
N ALA A 189 -5.66 3.39 -15.83
CA ALA A 189 -6.76 2.57 -16.32
C ALA A 189 -7.96 3.42 -16.79
N VAL A 190 -8.31 4.47 -16.04
CA VAL A 190 -9.37 5.42 -16.42
C VAL A 190 -9.04 6.13 -17.73
N ILE A 191 -7.80 6.60 -17.89
CA ILE A 191 -7.37 7.31 -19.10
C ILE A 191 -7.40 6.38 -20.32
N VAL A 192 -6.87 5.16 -20.19
CA VAL A 192 -6.79 4.19 -21.28
C VAL A 192 -8.17 3.73 -21.74
N ASN A 193 -9.12 3.59 -20.81
CA ASN A 193 -10.46 3.08 -21.08
C ASN A 193 -11.53 4.18 -21.18
N LYS A 194 -11.11 5.43 -21.41
CA LYS A 194 -11.99 6.60 -21.43
C LYS A 194 -13.23 6.42 -22.33
N PRO A 195 -13.13 5.96 -23.59
CA PRO A 195 -14.30 5.81 -24.46
C PRO A 195 -15.34 4.80 -23.94
N GLN A 196 -14.88 3.73 -23.30
CA GLN A 196 -15.75 2.72 -22.71
C GLN A 196 -16.43 3.27 -21.44
N LEU A 197 -15.67 4.01 -20.61
CA LEU A 197 -16.21 4.67 -19.42
C LEU A 197 -17.23 5.78 -19.78
N GLU A 198 -17.07 6.44 -20.92
CA GLU A 198 -18.06 7.37 -21.49
C GLU A 198 -19.40 6.67 -21.80
N ALA A 199 -19.35 5.46 -22.35
CA ALA A 199 -20.54 4.67 -22.59
C ALA A 199 -21.20 4.21 -21.28
N VAL A 200 -20.39 3.76 -20.31
CA VAL A 200 -20.85 3.37 -18.97
C VAL A 200 -21.52 4.55 -18.26
N ALA A 201 -20.99 5.76 -18.38
CA ALA A 201 -21.54 6.96 -17.74
C ALA A 201 -22.98 7.29 -18.19
N LYS A 202 -23.43 6.79 -19.36
CA LYS A 202 -24.80 7.01 -19.85
C LYS A 202 -25.83 6.10 -19.18
N THR A 203 -25.40 4.94 -18.68
CA THR A 203 -26.29 3.89 -18.16
C THR A 203 -26.06 3.58 -16.69
N ASN A 204 -24.87 3.89 -16.16
CA ASN A 204 -24.42 3.57 -14.81
C ASN A 204 -23.73 4.80 -14.18
N THR A 205 -24.44 5.94 -14.15
CA THR A 205 -23.90 7.22 -13.67
C THR A 205 -23.37 7.13 -12.22
N ASP A 206 -24.05 6.37 -11.36
CA ASP A 206 -23.65 6.21 -9.96
C ASP A 206 -22.30 5.52 -9.80
N VAL A 207 -22.01 4.52 -10.64
CA VAL A 207 -20.71 3.81 -10.66
C VAL A 207 -19.59 4.79 -11.02
N ILE A 208 -19.77 5.58 -12.08
CA ILE A 208 -18.78 6.57 -12.53
C ILE A 208 -18.59 7.69 -11.49
N ALA A 209 -19.69 8.19 -10.91
CA ALA A 209 -19.62 9.20 -9.87
C ALA A 209 -18.87 8.70 -8.62
N LYS A 210 -19.10 7.45 -8.21
CA LYS A 210 -18.42 6.85 -7.06
C LYS A 210 -16.96 6.49 -7.36
N LEU A 211 -16.64 6.03 -8.57
CA LEU A 211 -15.26 5.86 -9.02
C LEU A 211 -14.49 7.19 -8.94
N GLY A 212 -15.10 8.29 -9.41
CA GLY A 212 -14.53 9.62 -9.28
C GLY A 212 -14.26 10.02 -7.82
N LYS A 213 -15.26 9.81 -6.93
CA LYS A 213 -15.10 10.08 -5.48
C LYS A 213 -14.01 9.23 -4.84
N LEU A 214 -13.89 7.96 -5.23
CA LEU A 214 -12.84 7.07 -4.75
C LEU A 214 -11.46 7.62 -5.12
N ILE A 215 -11.28 8.00 -6.38
CA ILE A 215 -10.00 8.54 -6.87
C ILE A 215 -9.67 9.87 -6.18
N ASP A 216 -10.64 10.76 -6.01
CA ASP A 216 -10.45 12.02 -5.27
C ASP A 216 -10.03 11.80 -3.82
N LYS A 217 -10.63 10.81 -3.13
CA LYS A 217 -10.26 10.44 -1.76
C LYS A 217 -8.86 9.81 -1.69
N LEU A 218 -8.51 8.93 -2.62
CA LEU A 218 -7.17 8.33 -2.69
C LEU A 218 -6.09 9.40 -2.95
N ASP A 219 -6.37 10.38 -3.81
CA ASP A 219 -5.47 11.51 -4.08
C ASP A 219 -5.32 12.41 -2.85
N ALA A 220 -6.42 12.76 -2.19
CA ALA A 220 -6.38 13.53 -0.96
C ALA A 220 -5.61 12.79 0.15
N PHE A 221 -5.88 11.50 0.35
CA PHE A 221 -5.21 10.64 1.31
C PHE A 221 -3.70 10.61 1.05
N SER A 222 -3.29 10.22 -0.16
CA SER A 222 -1.87 10.02 -0.48
C SER A 222 -1.09 11.33 -0.49
N SER A 223 -1.72 12.43 -0.89
CA SER A 223 -1.08 13.76 -0.93
C SER A 223 -0.87 14.33 0.47
N LYS A 224 -1.89 14.20 1.35
CA LYS A 224 -1.76 14.56 2.76
C LYS A 224 -0.65 13.75 3.42
N ALA A 225 -0.74 12.43 3.32
CA ALA A 225 0.20 11.51 3.97
C ALA A 225 1.66 11.73 3.50
N LEU A 226 1.89 11.90 2.20
CA LEU A 226 3.24 12.06 1.66
C LEU A 226 3.71 13.52 1.63
N LYS A 227 2.91 14.46 2.15
CA LYS A 227 3.18 15.91 2.12
C LYS A 227 3.53 16.43 0.72
N VAL A 228 2.85 15.90 -0.30
CA VAL A 228 3.01 16.31 -1.70
C VAL A 228 1.77 17.04 -2.19
N HIS A 229 1.90 17.74 -3.31
CA HIS A 229 0.73 18.27 -4.01
C HIS A 229 -0.17 17.15 -4.51
N LYS A 230 -1.47 17.41 -4.49
CA LYS A 230 -2.48 16.59 -5.17
C LYS A 230 -2.06 16.33 -6.61
N ALA A 231 -2.15 15.07 -7.02
CA ALA A 231 -1.94 14.70 -8.41
C ALA A 231 -2.99 15.35 -9.31
N LEU A 232 -4.17 15.63 -8.75
CA LEU A 232 -5.31 16.18 -9.46
C LEU A 232 -5.59 17.62 -9.00
N THR A 233 -5.51 18.56 -9.95
CA THR A 233 -5.85 19.96 -9.70
C THR A 233 -7.35 20.25 -9.81
N LYS A 234 -8.11 19.33 -10.40
CA LYS A 234 -9.56 19.32 -10.50
C LYS A 234 -10.06 17.92 -10.11
N PRO A 235 -11.25 17.78 -9.51
CA PRO A 235 -11.86 16.49 -9.23
C PRO A 235 -11.81 15.56 -10.45
N VAL A 236 -11.62 14.25 -10.27
CA VAL A 236 -11.63 13.29 -11.40
C VAL A 236 -12.97 13.29 -12.11
N SER A 237 -14.04 13.74 -11.45
CA SER A 237 -15.30 14.02 -12.13
C SER A 237 -15.17 14.99 -13.31
N TYR A 238 -14.08 15.75 -13.46
CA TYR A 238 -13.75 16.55 -14.66
C TYR A 238 -13.04 15.75 -15.77
N LEU A 239 -12.24 14.75 -15.41
CA LEU A 239 -11.69 13.79 -16.39
C LEU A 239 -12.78 12.83 -16.89
N LEU A 240 -13.75 12.55 -16.01
CA LEU A 240 -14.96 11.78 -16.24
C LEU A 240 -16.19 12.65 -16.58
N SER A 241 -16.07 13.99 -16.64
CA SER A 241 -17.20 14.86 -17.01
C SER A 241 -17.34 14.75 -18.51
N PHE A 242 -18.09 13.76 -18.91
CA PHE A 242 -18.33 13.43 -20.31
C PHE A 242 -19.43 14.30 -20.93
N THR A 243 -19.79 15.45 -20.32
CA THR A 243 -20.79 16.38 -20.84
C THR A 243 -20.46 17.86 -20.58
N LYS A 244 -20.10 18.54 -21.69
CA LYS A 244 -20.22 19.96 -22.11
C LYS A 244 -19.46 21.08 -21.38
N ASP A 245 -18.42 21.62 -22.04
CA ASP A 245 -18.52 22.87 -22.83
C ASP A 245 -17.31 23.10 -23.77
N GLU A 246 -17.51 22.89 -25.08
CA GLU A 246 -16.73 23.51 -26.18
C GLU A 246 -17.69 23.89 -27.33
N GLY A 247 -18.83 24.48 -26.99
CA GLY A 247 -19.83 24.83 -28.00
C GLY A 247 -20.84 25.86 -27.52
N ASP A 248 -20.38 27.04 -27.12
CA ASP A 248 -21.12 28.30 -27.28
C ASP A 248 -20.19 29.48 -26.93
N ASP A 249 -19.26 29.80 -27.84
CA ASP A 249 -18.71 31.14 -27.88
C ASP A 249 -18.26 31.48 -29.32
N LYS A 250 -19.25 31.87 -30.14
CA LYS A 250 -19.23 32.98 -31.11
C LYS A 250 -20.23 32.76 -32.25
N ALA A 251 -21.48 33.05 -31.95
CA ALA A 251 -22.43 33.60 -32.92
C ALA A 251 -23.10 34.83 -32.29
N ALA A 252 -22.40 35.97 -32.35
CA ALA A 252 -22.93 37.33 -32.35
C ALA A 252 -21.80 38.29 -32.76
#